data_AF-A0A353PFF4-F1
#
_entry.id   AF-A0A353PFF4-F1
#
_cell.length_a   1.000
_cell.length_b   1.000
_cell.length_c   1.000
_cell.angle_alpha   90.00
_cell.angle_beta   90.00
_cell.angle_gamma   90.00
#
_symmetry.space_group_name_H-M   'P 1'
#
loop_
_entity.id
_entity.type
_entity.pdbx_description
1 polymer ?
#
loop_
_entity_poly.entity_id
_entity_poly.type
_entity_poly.pdbx_seq_one_letter_code
_entity_poly.pdbx_strand_id
1 'polypeptide(L)'
;MGESKRRRAAIDALKARSFPSDQIQRWERDRCAAFAIALARRTGWLLHVDWLAESHALETSRFVIPIRAYVGTDADDIFDVTGITALAAFTAKIVEPLVHREPICLGIRRRVCATRHYDAFDLAKLRTTGIQVSEHEIEEADAVIGANAGFLAQIPARALPTLPAHQAARYTWGACVFYAYQLSQTRGLPAAAMFAEAWDPAWGVSTTNTDGYVHSFVVHPDGTGEDAWGRHPVEKIAARYHVRKWRLDFETTGRSIAKMREERRENLDDDLAKAQMLIDRFAMTA
;
A
#
# COMPACT_ATOMS: atom_id res chain seq x y z
N MET A 1 -44.58 5.86 5.86
CA MET A 1 -43.90 7.11 5.42
C MET A 1 -42.38 7.18 5.74
N GLY A 2 -41.85 6.39 6.68
CA GLY A 2 -40.42 6.40 7.05
C GLY A 2 -39.47 5.62 6.12
N GLU A 3 -39.95 4.56 5.47
CA GLU A 3 -39.11 3.65 4.67
C GLU A 3 -38.71 4.24 3.30
N SER A 4 -39.61 4.96 2.65
CA SER A 4 -39.33 5.70 1.41
C SER A 4 -38.31 6.84 1.63
N LYS A 5 -38.40 7.56 2.75
CA LYS A 5 -37.39 8.58 3.14
C LYS A 5 -36.02 7.95 3.41
N ARG A 6 -35.96 6.82 4.12
CA ARG A 6 -34.71 6.09 4.38
C ARG A 6 -34.07 5.56 3.10
N ARG A 7 -34.88 4.99 2.19
CA ARG A 7 -34.41 4.49 0.89
C ARG A 7 -33.88 5.62 0.01
N ARG A 8 -34.55 6.78 0.00
CA ARG A 8 -34.10 7.96 -0.74
C ARG A 8 -32.79 8.52 -0.17
N ALA A 9 -32.68 8.64 1.15
CA ALA A 9 -31.44 9.05 1.81
C ALA A 9 -30.27 8.09 1.55
N ALA A 10 -30.52 6.77 1.50
CA ALA A 10 -29.50 5.78 1.16
C ALA A 10 -29.05 5.87 -0.31
N ILE A 11 -30.00 6.11 -1.24
CA ILE A 11 -29.69 6.33 -2.66
C ILE A 11 -28.92 7.63 -2.86
N ASP A 12 -29.32 8.71 -2.19
CA ASP A 12 -28.65 10.01 -2.27
C ASP A 12 -27.24 9.93 -1.64
N ALA A 13 -27.07 9.16 -0.56
CA ALA A 13 -25.77 8.85 0.02
C ALA A 13 -24.89 8.00 -0.92
N LEU A 14 -25.44 7.03 -1.64
CA LEU A 14 -24.70 6.26 -2.65
C LEU A 14 -24.28 7.14 -3.83
N LYS A 15 -25.19 7.99 -4.32
CA LYS A 15 -24.91 8.95 -5.38
C LYS A 15 -23.85 9.97 -4.99
N ALA A 16 -23.88 10.46 -3.76
CA ALA A 16 -22.88 11.37 -3.21
C ALA A 16 -21.48 10.74 -3.06
N ARG A 17 -21.37 9.42 -3.25
CA ARG A 17 -20.10 8.67 -3.17
C ARG A 17 -19.63 8.16 -4.53
N SER A 18 -20.48 8.14 -5.54
CA SER A 18 -20.17 7.63 -6.89
C SER A 18 -19.78 8.76 -7.83
N PHE A 19 -18.78 8.50 -8.69
CA PHE A 19 -18.42 9.41 -9.78
C PHE A 19 -19.41 9.31 -10.96
N PRO A 20 -19.53 10.36 -11.80
CA PRO A 20 -20.31 10.30 -13.03
C PRO A 20 -19.87 9.15 -13.94
N SER A 21 -20.83 8.44 -14.54
CA SER A 21 -20.53 7.22 -15.32
C SER A 21 -19.67 7.48 -16.55
N ASP A 22 -19.84 8.64 -17.18
CA ASP A 22 -19.04 9.08 -18.32
C ASP A 22 -17.57 9.33 -17.91
N GLN A 23 -17.34 9.87 -16.71
CA GLN A 23 -16.00 10.05 -16.17
C GLN A 23 -15.34 8.72 -15.82
N ILE A 24 -16.08 7.80 -15.19
CA ILE A 24 -15.60 6.44 -14.94
C ILE A 24 -15.17 5.79 -16.26
N GLN A 25 -16.01 5.84 -17.31
CA GLN A 25 -15.65 5.27 -18.61
C GLN A 25 -14.41 5.90 -19.26
N ARG A 26 -14.14 7.18 -19.00
CA ARG A 26 -12.90 7.84 -19.47
C ARG A 26 -11.69 7.30 -18.72
N TRP A 27 -11.73 7.24 -17.39
CA TRP A 27 -10.65 6.68 -16.58
C TRP A 27 -10.47 5.17 -16.80
N GLU A 28 -11.49 4.42 -17.20
CA GLU A 28 -11.29 3.00 -17.53
C GLU A 28 -10.38 2.80 -18.76
N ARG A 29 -10.24 3.81 -19.64
CA ARG A 29 -9.41 3.72 -20.86
C ARG A 29 -7.92 3.67 -20.57
N ASP A 30 -7.46 4.33 -19.51
CA ASP A 30 -6.06 4.35 -19.08
C ASP A 30 -5.80 3.45 -17.85
N ARG A 31 -6.68 2.46 -17.63
CA ARG A 31 -6.66 1.57 -16.46
C ARG A 31 -6.74 2.33 -15.13
N CYS A 32 -7.38 3.49 -15.15
CA CYS A 32 -7.60 4.41 -14.04
C CYS A 32 -6.34 5.09 -13.51
N ALA A 33 -5.29 5.17 -14.34
CA ALA A 33 -4.02 5.73 -13.93
C ALA A 33 -4.13 7.23 -13.61
N ALA A 34 -4.79 8.05 -14.43
CA ALA A 34 -5.00 9.47 -14.13
C ALA A 34 -5.71 9.69 -12.80
N PHE A 35 -6.80 8.94 -12.56
CA PHE A 35 -7.56 8.97 -11.30
C PHE A 35 -6.69 8.58 -10.11
N ALA A 36 -6.00 7.45 -10.19
CA ALA A 36 -5.20 6.92 -9.09
C ALA A 36 -4.02 7.85 -8.75
N ILE A 37 -3.35 8.42 -9.75
CA ILE A 37 -2.26 9.39 -9.55
C ILE A 37 -2.80 10.65 -8.88
N ALA A 38 -3.90 11.23 -9.38
CA ALA A 38 -4.53 12.41 -8.78
C ALA A 38 -4.92 12.16 -7.33
N LEU A 39 -5.57 11.02 -7.06
CA LEU A 39 -6.01 10.66 -5.71
C LEU A 39 -4.82 10.42 -4.77
N ALA A 40 -3.75 9.78 -5.24
CA ALA A 40 -2.54 9.56 -4.45
C ALA A 40 -1.84 10.87 -4.09
N ARG A 41 -1.74 11.82 -5.03
CA ARG A 41 -1.20 13.17 -4.76
C ARG A 41 -2.03 13.92 -3.74
N ARG A 42 -3.35 13.85 -3.84
CA ARG A 42 -4.29 14.54 -2.95
C ARG A 42 -4.29 13.98 -1.53
N THR A 43 -4.22 12.67 -1.39
CA THR A 43 -4.40 11.98 -0.09
C THR A 43 -3.08 11.58 0.56
N GLY A 44 -2.00 11.54 -0.22
CA GLY A 44 -0.70 11.03 0.20
C GLY A 44 -0.68 9.51 0.42
N TRP A 45 -1.74 8.79 0.07
CA TRP A 45 -1.84 7.33 0.16
C TRP A 45 -1.13 6.61 -0.99
N LEU A 46 -1.05 5.29 -0.89
CA LEU A 46 -0.18 4.46 -1.72
C LEU A 46 -0.78 4.32 -3.11
N LEU A 47 -0.05 4.71 -4.16
CA LEU A 47 -0.40 4.42 -5.55
C LEU A 47 0.01 2.99 -5.88
N HIS A 48 -0.98 2.14 -6.16
CA HIS A 48 -0.79 0.77 -6.61
C HIS A 48 -1.01 0.67 -8.11
N VAL A 49 -0.24 -0.20 -8.76
CA VAL A 49 -0.55 -0.71 -10.08
C VAL A 49 -0.39 -2.22 -10.09
N ASP A 50 -1.44 -2.90 -10.53
CA ASP A 50 -1.42 -4.33 -10.80
C ASP A 50 -0.90 -4.60 -12.20
N TRP A 51 0.03 -5.54 -12.31
CA TRP A 51 0.68 -5.91 -13.55
C TRP A 51 0.47 -7.38 -13.87
N LEU A 52 0.08 -7.66 -15.10
CA LEU A 52 0.12 -9.01 -15.64
C LEU A 52 1.49 -9.25 -16.29
N ALA A 53 2.20 -10.25 -15.79
CA ALA A 53 3.55 -10.57 -16.26
C ALA A 53 3.84 -12.08 -16.26
N GLU A 54 4.96 -12.47 -16.86
CA GLU A 54 5.44 -13.87 -16.86
C GLU A 54 5.95 -14.31 -15.48
N SER A 55 6.42 -13.37 -14.66
CA SER A 55 6.97 -13.62 -13.33
C SER A 55 6.76 -12.43 -12.39
N HIS A 56 6.96 -12.63 -11.08
CA HIS A 56 6.88 -11.54 -10.11
C HIS A 56 8.05 -10.54 -10.25
N ALA A 57 9.12 -10.89 -10.97
CA ALA A 57 10.21 -9.99 -11.33
C ALA A 57 9.83 -9.25 -12.62
N LEU A 58 9.12 -8.13 -12.46
CA LEU A 58 8.59 -7.35 -13.59
C LEU A 58 9.72 -6.79 -14.48
N GLU A 59 10.84 -6.44 -13.87
CA GLU A 59 12.00 -5.82 -14.50
C GLU A 59 12.68 -6.77 -15.50
N THR A 60 12.60 -8.07 -15.26
CA THR A 60 13.15 -9.12 -16.14
C THR A 60 12.07 -9.77 -17.00
N SER A 61 10.81 -9.37 -16.84
CA SER A 61 9.71 -9.97 -17.59
C SER A 61 9.68 -9.40 -19.00
N ARG A 62 9.65 -10.30 -20.00
CA ARG A 62 9.60 -9.91 -21.42
C ARG A 62 8.25 -9.30 -21.80
N PHE A 63 7.25 -9.51 -20.96
CA PHE A 63 5.88 -9.06 -21.14
C PHE A 63 5.33 -8.56 -19.82
N VAL A 64 4.87 -7.33 -19.82
CA VAL A 64 4.30 -6.65 -18.66
C VAL A 64 3.15 -5.78 -19.17
N ILE A 65 1.92 -6.04 -18.70
CA ILE A 65 0.73 -5.26 -19.04
C ILE A 65 0.15 -4.65 -17.77
N PRO A 66 -0.13 -3.33 -17.75
CA PRO A 66 -0.86 -2.72 -16.63
C PRO A 66 -2.32 -3.16 -16.66
N ILE A 67 -2.81 -3.64 -15.52
CA ILE A 67 -4.19 -4.13 -15.35
C ILE A 67 -5.08 -3.05 -14.75
N ARG A 68 -4.68 -2.48 -13.61
CA ARG A 68 -5.47 -1.50 -12.85
C ARG A 68 -4.55 -0.66 -11.98
N ALA A 69 -4.74 0.65 -12.02
CA ALA A 69 -4.14 1.58 -11.07
C ALA A 69 -5.21 2.03 -10.06
N TYR A 70 -4.84 2.09 -8.78
CA TYR A 70 -5.72 2.45 -7.68
C TYR A 70 -4.93 2.99 -6.49
N VAL A 71 -5.63 3.55 -5.50
CA VAL A 71 -5.01 3.99 -4.25
C VAL A 71 -5.41 3.06 -3.12
N GLY A 72 -4.47 2.72 -2.25
CA GLY A 72 -4.71 1.84 -1.10
C GLY A 72 -4.16 2.43 0.19
N THR A 73 -4.72 1.94 1.29
CA THR A 73 -4.14 2.14 2.62
C THR A 73 -2.95 1.19 2.86
N ASP A 74 -2.36 1.28 4.04
CA ASP A 74 -1.38 0.32 4.58
C ASP A 74 -2.03 -0.97 5.13
N ALA A 75 -3.33 -1.14 4.89
CA ALA A 75 -4.14 -2.30 5.27
C ALA A 75 -4.99 -2.76 4.07
N ASP A 76 -6.28 -3.00 4.26
CA ASP A 76 -7.17 -3.63 3.27
C ASP A 76 -8.01 -2.67 2.43
N ASP A 77 -8.08 -1.38 2.78
CA ASP A 77 -8.98 -0.47 2.09
C ASP A 77 -8.39 0.01 0.77
N ILE A 78 -9.15 -0.22 -0.32
CA ILE A 78 -8.85 0.22 -1.68
C ILE A 78 -9.82 1.34 -2.07
N PHE A 79 -9.26 2.41 -2.63
CA PHE A 79 -9.95 3.57 -3.20
C PHE A 79 -9.78 3.57 -4.71
N ASP A 80 -10.87 3.36 -5.42
CA ASP A 80 -10.92 3.23 -6.87
C ASP A 80 -12.10 4.05 -7.44
N VAL A 81 -12.15 4.23 -8.76
CA VAL A 81 -13.26 4.92 -9.46
C VAL A 81 -14.63 4.27 -9.18
N THR A 82 -14.64 2.98 -8.80
CA THR A 82 -15.84 2.23 -8.43
C THR A 82 -16.28 2.43 -6.96
N GLY A 83 -15.46 3.10 -6.15
CA GLY A 83 -15.73 3.40 -4.75
C GLY A 83 -14.67 2.86 -3.81
N ILE A 84 -15.08 2.59 -2.56
CA ILE A 84 -14.21 2.08 -1.50
C ILE A 84 -14.57 0.62 -1.23
N THR A 85 -13.57 -0.26 -1.32
CA THR A 85 -13.75 -1.70 -1.19
C THR A 85 -12.57 -2.34 -0.48
N ALA A 86 -12.81 -3.42 0.26
CA ALA A 86 -11.74 -4.24 0.82
C ALA A 86 -10.95 -4.94 -0.31
N LEU A 87 -9.64 -5.10 -0.13
CA LEU A 87 -8.70 -5.66 -1.10
C LEU A 87 -9.17 -6.99 -1.69
N ALA A 88 -9.57 -7.96 -0.86
CA ALA A 88 -10.07 -9.26 -1.35
C ALA A 88 -11.28 -9.12 -2.29
N ALA A 89 -12.22 -8.22 -1.97
CA ALA A 89 -13.39 -7.97 -2.81
C ALA A 89 -13.02 -7.22 -4.10
N PHE A 90 -12.07 -6.28 -4.02
CA PHE A 90 -11.54 -5.57 -5.17
C PHE A 90 -10.84 -6.51 -6.15
N THR A 91 -9.96 -7.39 -5.63
CA THR A 91 -9.26 -8.40 -6.44
C THR A 91 -10.24 -9.30 -7.16
N ALA A 92 -11.20 -9.90 -6.45
CA ALA A 92 -12.16 -10.85 -7.04
C ALA A 92 -13.12 -10.20 -8.04
N LYS A 93 -13.54 -8.95 -7.82
CA LYS A 93 -14.58 -8.29 -8.64
C LYS A 93 -14.02 -7.45 -9.78
N ILE A 94 -12.80 -6.94 -9.65
CA ILE A 94 -12.21 -5.98 -10.59
C ILE A 94 -10.95 -6.58 -11.22
N VAL A 95 -9.94 -6.92 -10.43
CA VAL A 95 -8.62 -7.30 -10.94
C VAL A 95 -8.66 -8.65 -11.68
N GLU A 96 -9.20 -9.69 -11.07
CA GLU A 96 -9.28 -11.03 -11.67
C GLU A 96 -10.05 -11.03 -13.00
N PRO A 97 -11.26 -10.42 -13.11
CA PRO A 97 -11.94 -10.30 -14.39
C PRO A 97 -11.13 -9.56 -15.46
N LEU A 98 -10.37 -8.52 -15.09
CA LEU A 98 -9.50 -7.81 -16.04
C LEU A 98 -8.35 -8.70 -16.50
N VAL A 99 -7.68 -9.41 -15.59
CA VAL A 99 -6.61 -10.37 -15.91
C VAL A 99 -7.10 -11.46 -16.87
N HIS A 100 -8.32 -11.97 -16.68
CA HIS A 100 -8.90 -13.00 -17.54
C HIS A 100 -9.30 -12.50 -18.94
N ARG A 101 -9.56 -11.19 -19.09
CA ARG A 101 -9.86 -10.58 -20.40
C ARG A 101 -8.63 -10.35 -21.26
N GLU A 102 -7.45 -10.23 -20.65
CA GLU A 102 -6.23 -9.97 -21.40
C GLU A 102 -5.81 -11.18 -22.27
N PRO A 103 -5.58 -10.97 -23.57
CA PRO A 103 -5.39 -12.04 -24.55
C PRO A 103 -4.18 -12.92 -24.22
N ILE A 104 -4.23 -14.19 -24.65
CA ILE A 104 -3.09 -15.11 -24.51
C ILE A 104 -2.01 -14.81 -25.54
N CYS A 105 -0.97 -14.12 -25.09
CA CYS A 105 0.27 -14.02 -25.82
C CYS A 105 0.88 -15.41 -25.97
N LEU A 106 1.08 -15.82 -27.23
CA LEU A 106 1.72 -17.08 -27.60
C LEU A 106 3.12 -17.15 -26.97
N GLY A 107 3.39 -18.23 -26.22
CA GLY A 107 4.70 -18.48 -25.60
C GLY A 107 4.79 -18.19 -24.10
N ILE A 108 3.76 -17.59 -23.48
CA ILE A 108 3.71 -17.40 -22.02
C ILE A 108 3.19 -18.68 -21.35
N ARG A 109 4.08 -19.39 -20.62
CA ARG A 109 3.72 -20.64 -19.92
C ARG A 109 3.03 -20.43 -18.57
N ARG A 110 3.26 -19.27 -17.94
CA ARG A 110 2.70 -18.91 -16.63
C ARG A 110 2.41 -17.42 -16.61
N ARG A 111 1.28 -17.05 -16.01
CA ARG A 111 0.93 -15.66 -15.73
C ARG A 111 0.92 -15.44 -14.23
N VAL A 112 1.39 -14.28 -13.81
CA VAL A 112 1.20 -13.79 -12.45
C VAL A 112 0.66 -12.37 -12.50
N CYS A 113 -0.21 -12.05 -11.56
CA CYS A 113 -0.56 -10.68 -11.24
C CYS A 113 0.37 -10.20 -10.13
N ALA A 114 1.12 -9.13 -10.37
CA ALA A 114 2.04 -8.57 -9.40
C ALA A 114 1.72 -7.09 -9.18
N THR A 115 1.50 -6.70 -7.93
CA THR A 115 1.28 -5.31 -7.55
C THR A 115 2.61 -4.61 -7.33
N ARG A 116 2.70 -3.35 -7.74
CA ARG A 116 3.82 -2.44 -7.47
C ARG A 116 3.33 -1.11 -6.96
N HIS A 117 4.20 -0.46 -6.20
CA HIS A 117 3.95 0.86 -5.62
C HIS A 117 4.81 1.91 -6.31
N TYR A 118 4.22 3.07 -6.58
CA TYR A 118 4.88 4.13 -7.33
C TYR A 118 4.81 5.47 -6.62
N ASP A 119 5.78 6.33 -6.91
CA ASP A 119 5.66 7.74 -6.59
C ASP A 119 4.71 8.41 -7.58
N ALA A 120 3.63 9.01 -7.07
CA ALA A 120 2.65 9.71 -7.88
C ALA A 120 3.20 10.98 -8.56
N PHE A 121 4.39 11.44 -8.15
CA PHE A 121 5.09 12.57 -8.76
C PHE A 121 6.13 12.16 -9.81
N ASP A 122 6.53 10.88 -9.88
CA ASP A 122 7.51 10.39 -10.86
C ASP A 122 6.84 9.82 -12.11
N LEU A 123 6.24 10.71 -12.90
CA LEU A 123 5.54 10.32 -14.14
C LEU A 123 6.48 9.70 -15.18
N ALA A 124 7.76 10.06 -15.19
CA ALA A 124 8.73 9.50 -16.11
C ALA A 124 8.87 7.99 -15.90
N LYS A 125 8.98 7.57 -14.63
CA LYS A 125 9.03 6.15 -14.26
C LYS A 125 7.72 5.41 -14.56
N LEU A 126 6.56 6.05 -14.43
CA LEU A 126 5.28 5.43 -14.79
C LEU A 126 5.20 5.21 -16.31
N ARG A 127 5.64 6.18 -17.12
CA ARG A 127 5.65 6.08 -18.58
C ARG A 127 6.55 4.97 -19.11
N THR A 128 7.72 4.77 -18.51
CA THR A 128 8.61 3.65 -18.91
C THR A 128 8.00 2.28 -18.61
N THR A 129 7.01 2.21 -17.72
CA THR A 129 6.26 0.97 -17.44
C THR A 129 5.02 0.78 -18.31
N GLY A 130 4.72 1.70 -19.24
CA GLY A 130 3.58 1.58 -20.17
C GLY A 130 2.33 2.35 -19.75
N ILE A 131 2.37 3.09 -18.63
CA ILE A 131 1.29 3.99 -18.23
C ILE A 131 1.49 5.34 -18.92
N GLN A 132 0.69 5.61 -19.95
CA GLN A 132 0.78 6.82 -20.76
C GLN A 132 -0.30 7.82 -20.32
N VAL A 133 -0.05 8.52 -19.22
CA VAL A 133 -0.93 9.59 -18.72
C VAL A 133 -0.20 10.94 -18.76
N SER A 134 -0.95 11.97 -19.16
CA SER A 134 -0.50 13.37 -19.17
C SER A 134 -0.84 14.09 -17.86
N GLU A 135 -0.10 15.16 -17.57
CA GLU A 135 -0.39 16.01 -16.39
C GLU A 135 -1.79 16.63 -16.50
N HIS A 136 -2.23 16.98 -17.71
CA HIS A 136 -3.55 17.53 -17.95
C HIS A 136 -4.68 16.55 -17.57
N GLU A 137 -4.58 15.27 -17.94
CA GLU A 137 -5.56 14.25 -17.55
C GLU A 137 -5.60 14.05 -16.03
N ILE A 138 -4.46 14.20 -15.35
CA ILE A 138 -4.36 14.12 -13.89
C ILE A 138 -5.04 15.34 -13.24
N GLU A 139 -4.83 16.54 -13.77
CA GLU A 139 -5.49 17.77 -13.30
C GLU A 139 -7.01 17.71 -13.49
N GLU A 140 -7.48 17.21 -14.64
CA GLU A 140 -8.91 16.98 -14.88
C GLU A 140 -9.48 15.98 -13.87
N ALA A 141 -8.77 14.88 -13.60
CA ALA A 141 -9.19 13.91 -12.60
C ALA A 141 -9.23 14.51 -11.19
N ASP A 142 -8.21 15.30 -10.81
CA ASP A 142 -8.15 15.96 -9.50
C ASP A 142 -9.33 16.93 -9.29
N ALA A 143 -9.73 17.67 -10.32
CA ALA A 143 -10.89 18.56 -10.25
C ALA A 143 -12.19 17.78 -9.98
N VAL A 144 -12.40 16.65 -10.67
CA VAL A 144 -13.58 15.79 -10.47
C VAL A 144 -13.56 15.13 -9.09
N ILE A 145 -12.40 14.65 -8.64
CA ILE A 145 -12.21 14.09 -7.30
C ILE A 145 -12.49 15.15 -6.24
N GLY A 146 -11.95 16.35 -6.40
CA GLY A 146 -12.12 17.47 -5.48
C GLY A 146 -13.57 17.91 -5.33
N ALA A 147 -14.38 17.80 -6.39
CA ALA A 147 -15.81 18.07 -6.34
C ALA A 147 -16.62 16.99 -5.58
N ASN A 148 -16.06 15.78 -5.41
CA ASN A 148 -16.72 14.67 -4.73
C ASN A 148 -16.33 14.58 -3.24
N ALA A 149 -16.83 15.54 -2.45
CA ALA A 149 -16.55 15.62 -1.02
C ALA A 149 -17.00 14.36 -0.23
N GLY A 150 -18.08 13.70 -0.66
CA GLY A 150 -18.60 12.50 0.00
C GLY A 150 -17.68 11.28 -0.16
N PHE A 151 -17.03 11.14 -1.31
CA PHE A 151 -15.97 10.15 -1.51
C PHE A 151 -14.74 10.46 -0.65
N LEU A 152 -14.23 11.70 -0.73
CA LEU A 152 -13.02 12.11 0.01
C LEU A 152 -13.17 12.00 1.53
N ALA A 153 -14.35 12.30 2.09
CA ALA A 153 -14.61 12.22 3.52
C ALA A 153 -14.52 10.79 4.10
N GLN A 154 -14.55 9.76 3.25
CA GLN A 154 -14.40 8.37 3.68
C GLN A 154 -12.95 7.89 3.65
N ILE A 155 -12.04 8.66 3.06
CA ILE A 155 -10.62 8.30 3.01
C ILE A 155 -9.96 8.77 4.32
N PRO A 156 -9.42 7.86 5.15
CA PRO A 156 -8.77 8.24 6.40
C PRO A 156 -7.51 9.06 6.13
N ALA A 157 -7.19 10.01 7.02
CA ALA A 157 -5.91 10.68 6.98
C ALA A 157 -4.77 9.72 7.37
N ARG A 158 -3.58 9.91 6.78
CA ARG A 158 -2.37 9.19 7.20
C ARG A 158 -1.87 9.73 8.54
N ALA A 159 -1.33 8.85 9.37
CA ALA A 159 -0.72 9.27 10.63
C ALA A 159 0.59 10.02 10.40
N LEU A 160 0.84 11.01 11.25
CA LEU A 160 2.11 11.72 11.30
C LEU A 160 3.15 10.89 12.08
N PRO A 161 4.45 11.02 11.74
CA PRO A 161 4.98 11.71 10.55
C PRO A 161 4.65 10.96 9.25
N THR A 162 4.28 11.69 8.20
CA THR A 162 3.92 11.10 6.90
C THR A 162 5.13 11.00 5.98
N LEU A 163 5.88 9.91 6.07
CA LEU A 163 6.77 9.51 4.97
C LEU A 163 5.96 9.42 3.68
N PRO A 164 6.47 9.78 2.49
CA PRO A 164 5.79 9.49 1.24
C PRO A 164 5.40 8.01 1.17
N ALA A 165 4.14 7.70 0.85
CA ALA A 165 3.60 6.33 1.01
C ALA A 165 4.41 5.29 0.20
N HIS A 166 4.85 5.66 -1.01
CA HIS A 166 5.70 4.79 -1.83
C HIS A 166 7.04 4.45 -1.15
N GLN A 167 7.57 5.32 -0.28
CA GLN A 167 8.78 5.07 0.51
C GLN A 167 8.47 4.24 1.75
N ALA A 168 7.36 4.52 2.43
CA ALA A 168 6.89 3.71 3.55
C ALA A 168 6.66 2.24 3.15
N ALA A 169 6.05 2.03 1.97
CA ALA A 169 5.80 0.71 1.42
C ALA A 169 7.07 -0.12 1.17
N ARG A 170 8.24 0.52 0.97
CA ARG A 170 9.53 -0.19 0.83
C ARG A 170 9.91 -0.96 2.09
N TYR A 171 9.45 -0.49 3.26
CA TYR A 171 9.72 -1.12 4.55
C TYR A 171 8.57 -2.02 5.01
N THR A 172 7.63 -2.32 4.11
CA THR A 172 6.62 -3.35 4.35
C THR A 172 7.18 -4.69 3.82
N TRP A 173 6.84 -5.81 4.47
CA TRP A 173 7.22 -7.18 4.04
C TRP A 173 8.75 -7.43 3.96
N GLY A 174 9.36 -7.70 5.11
CA GLY A 174 10.76 -8.16 5.22
C GLY A 174 11.82 -7.06 5.38
N ALA A 175 11.63 -5.87 4.79
CA ALA A 175 12.57 -4.74 4.93
C ALA A 175 12.31 -3.87 6.18
N CYS A 176 11.20 -4.08 6.89
CA CYS A 176 10.85 -3.36 8.12
C CYS A 176 11.96 -3.36 9.19
N VAL A 177 12.77 -4.42 9.23
CA VAL A 177 13.90 -4.57 10.17
C VAL A 177 14.91 -3.42 10.05
N PHE A 178 15.19 -2.94 8.84
CA PHE A 178 16.16 -1.84 8.62
C PHE A 178 15.62 -0.52 9.18
N TYR A 179 14.35 -0.23 8.91
CA TYR A 179 13.72 1.00 9.39
C TYR A 179 13.58 1.00 10.90
N ALA A 180 13.09 -0.10 11.49
CA ALA A 180 12.93 -0.23 12.93
C ALA A 180 14.27 -0.16 13.67
N TYR A 181 15.29 -0.85 13.16
CA TYR A 181 16.64 -0.78 13.71
C TYR A 181 17.17 0.65 13.67
N GLN A 182 17.09 1.32 12.51
CA GLN A 182 17.64 2.66 12.37
C GLN A 182 16.87 3.69 13.21
N LEU A 183 15.55 3.57 13.27
CA LEU A 183 14.71 4.42 14.12
C LEU A 183 15.02 4.24 15.60
N SER A 184 15.30 3.00 16.03
CA SER A 184 15.76 2.69 17.38
C SER A 184 17.09 3.36 17.69
N GLN A 185 18.07 3.30 16.77
CA GLN A 185 19.36 3.96 16.95
C GLN A 185 19.22 5.49 17.04
N THR A 186 18.40 6.08 16.18
CA THR A 186 18.21 7.54 16.12
C THR A 186 17.47 8.08 17.33
N ARG A 187 16.52 7.33 17.89
CA ARG A 187 15.64 7.81 18.99
C ARG A 187 15.98 7.24 20.36
N GLY A 188 16.89 6.27 20.44
CA GLY A 188 17.18 5.57 21.70
C GLY A 188 15.99 4.75 22.24
N LEU A 189 15.05 4.36 21.37
CA LEU A 189 13.88 3.56 21.72
C LEU A 189 14.11 2.08 21.39
N PRO A 190 13.52 1.14 22.15
CA PRO A 190 13.67 -0.28 21.85
C PRO A 190 12.94 -0.67 20.56
N ALA A 191 13.64 -1.31 19.64
CA ALA A 191 13.02 -2.00 18.51
C ALA A 191 12.45 -3.36 18.97
N ALA A 192 11.27 -3.71 18.47
CA ALA A 192 10.61 -4.97 18.71
C ALA A 192 10.25 -5.65 17.40
N ALA A 193 10.44 -6.96 17.35
CA ALA A 193 9.88 -7.85 16.34
C ALA A 193 8.54 -8.41 16.84
N MET A 194 7.50 -8.32 16.02
CA MET A 194 6.21 -8.94 16.25
C MET A 194 6.18 -10.34 15.66
N PHE A 195 5.73 -11.28 16.49
CA PHE A 195 5.47 -12.65 16.09
C PHE A 195 3.99 -12.94 16.28
N ALA A 196 3.34 -13.48 15.25
CA ALA A 196 1.96 -13.88 15.32
C ALA A 196 1.80 -15.18 16.12
N GLU A 197 0.83 -15.18 17.03
CA GLU A 197 0.35 -16.36 17.75
C GLU A 197 -1.02 -16.81 17.22
N ALA A 198 -1.79 -15.89 16.64
CA ALA A 198 -3.05 -16.18 15.97
C ALA A 198 -3.31 -15.20 14.83
N TRP A 199 -3.78 -15.73 13.70
CA TRP A 199 -4.13 -15.00 12.50
C TRP A 199 -5.65 -14.86 12.38
N ASP A 200 -6.09 -13.90 11.56
CA ASP A 200 -7.46 -13.90 11.09
C ASP A 200 -7.73 -15.16 10.24
N PRO A 201 -8.73 -16.00 10.59
CA PRO A 201 -9.06 -17.19 9.83
C PRO A 201 -9.43 -16.89 8.37
N ALA A 202 -9.95 -15.70 8.07
CA ALA A 202 -10.33 -15.31 6.71
C ALA A 202 -9.12 -15.06 5.79
N TRP A 203 -7.92 -14.87 6.36
CA TRP A 203 -6.70 -14.55 5.63
C TRP A 203 -5.72 -15.73 5.49
N GLY A 204 -6.13 -16.92 5.96
CA GLY A 204 -5.54 -18.22 5.67
C GLY A 204 -4.03 -18.25 5.47
N VAL A 205 -3.23 -18.20 6.54
CA VAL A 205 -1.82 -18.65 6.75
C VAL A 205 -0.77 -18.51 5.62
N SER A 206 -1.04 -17.86 4.49
CA SER A 206 -0.34 -18.18 3.23
C SER A 206 1.04 -17.55 3.06
N THR A 207 1.56 -16.77 4.03
CA THR A 207 2.85 -16.08 3.85
C THR A 207 3.73 -15.99 5.10
N THR A 208 3.50 -16.80 6.13
CA THR A 208 4.43 -16.80 7.27
C THR A 208 5.69 -17.59 6.96
N ASN A 209 6.84 -16.97 7.17
CA ASN A 209 8.05 -17.71 7.54
C ASN A 209 7.68 -18.68 8.68
N THR A 210 8.24 -19.88 8.67
CA THR A 210 7.95 -20.97 9.63
C THR A 210 7.99 -20.55 11.10
N ASP A 211 8.64 -19.44 11.40
CA ASP A 211 8.95 -18.97 12.73
C ASP A 211 7.93 -17.95 13.26
N GLY A 212 6.93 -17.56 12.45
CA GLY A 212 5.83 -16.68 12.85
C GLY A 212 6.16 -15.19 12.90
N TYR A 213 7.35 -14.77 12.43
CA TYR A 213 7.73 -13.36 12.33
C TYR A 213 6.83 -12.59 11.35
N VAL A 214 6.45 -11.36 11.73
CA VAL A 214 5.53 -10.52 10.96
C VAL A 214 6.16 -9.18 10.58
N HIS A 215 6.56 -8.39 11.58
CA HIS A 215 6.97 -7.00 11.38
C HIS A 215 7.93 -6.53 12.48
N SER A 216 8.75 -5.52 12.19
CA SER A 216 9.59 -4.86 13.19
C SER A 216 9.25 -3.37 13.26
N PHE A 217 9.20 -2.81 14.47
CA PHE A 217 8.91 -1.39 14.75
C PHE A 217 9.55 -0.96 16.08
N VAL A 218 9.55 0.34 16.41
CA VAL A 218 9.99 0.81 17.74
C VAL A 218 8.82 0.95 18.69
N VAL A 219 9.03 0.65 19.97
CA VAL A 219 8.00 0.78 21.01
C VAL A 219 8.26 2.03 21.84
N HIS A 220 7.24 2.87 21.98
CA HIS A 220 7.27 4.09 22.78
C HIS A 220 6.91 3.82 24.26
N PRO A 221 7.30 4.71 25.19
CA PRO A 221 6.96 4.56 26.62
C PRO A 221 5.46 4.50 26.92
N ASP A 222 4.62 5.06 26.05
CA ASP A 222 3.15 5.01 26.17
C ASP A 222 2.52 3.73 25.61
N GLY A 223 3.34 2.77 25.16
CA GLY A 223 2.90 1.48 24.64
C GLY A 223 2.51 1.50 23.16
N THR A 224 2.62 2.64 22.47
CA THR A 224 2.40 2.70 21.01
C THR A 224 3.61 2.21 20.23
N GLY A 225 3.38 1.73 19.00
CA GLY A 225 4.43 1.34 18.06
C GLY A 225 4.63 2.40 16.98
N GLU A 226 5.85 2.53 16.46
CA GLU A 226 6.15 3.37 15.29
C GLU A 226 6.96 2.61 14.25
N ASP A 227 6.40 2.57 13.04
CA ASP A 227 7.00 2.01 11.84
C ASP A 227 7.05 3.07 10.71
N ALA A 228 7.36 2.65 9.48
CA ALA A 228 7.43 3.56 8.35
C ALA A 228 6.07 4.21 7.98
N TRP A 229 4.96 3.71 8.54
CA TRP A 229 3.61 4.25 8.39
C TRP A 229 3.21 5.19 9.55
N GLY A 230 4.14 5.52 10.43
CA GLY A 230 3.96 6.46 11.54
C GLY A 230 3.68 5.75 12.87
N ARG A 231 3.25 6.53 13.87
CA ARG A 231 3.00 6.06 15.23
C ARG A 231 1.53 5.65 15.41
N HIS A 232 1.27 4.43 15.89
CA HIS A 232 -0.07 3.86 16.08
C HIS A 232 -0.12 2.94 17.30
N PRO A 233 -1.32 2.64 17.84
CA PRO A 233 -1.48 1.52 18.76
C PRO A 233 -0.96 0.22 18.13
N VAL A 234 -0.31 -0.63 18.92
CA VAL A 234 0.29 -1.88 18.42
C VAL A 234 -0.77 -2.81 17.82
N GLU A 235 -1.99 -2.78 18.36
CA GLU A 235 -3.16 -3.49 17.85
C GLU A 235 -3.47 -3.11 16.40
N LYS A 236 -3.33 -1.82 16.07
CA LYS A 236 -3.57 -1.32 14.71
C LYS A 236 -2.46 -1.76 13.77
N ILE A 237 -1.20 -1.78 14.22
CA ILE A 237 -0.08 -2.31 13.44
C ILE A 237 -0.29 -3.81 13.18
N ALA A 238 -0.67 -4.60 14.19
CA ALA A 238 -0.98 -6.02 14.06
C ALA A 238 -2.12 -6.28 13.05
N ALA A 239 -3.18 -5.46 13.10
CA ALA A 239 -4.34 -5.59 12.23
C ALA A 239 -4.01 -5.41 10.74
N ARG A 240 -3.02 -4.58 10.37
CA ARG A 240 -2.53 -4.44 8.98
C ARG A 240 -2.02 -5.75 8.38
N TYR A 241 -1.53 -6.63 9.25
CA TYR A 241 -1.00 -7.94 8.89
C TYR A 241 -1.98 -9.07 9.21
N HIS A 242 -3.24 -8.75 9.53
CA HIS A 242 -4.27 -9.71 9.92
C HIS A 242 -3.89 -10.58 11.13
N VAL A 243 -3.07 -10.03 12.04
CA VAL A 243 -2.66 -10.70 13.28
C VAL A 243 -3.64 -10.34 14.39
N ARG A 244 -4.25 -11.35 15.00
CA ARG A 244 -5.22 -11.18 16.11
C ARG A 244 -4.59 -11.35 17.49
N LYS A 245 -3.52 -12.15 17.58
CA LYS A 245 -2.76 -12.34 18.81
C LYS A 245 -1.28 -12.38 18.46
N TRP A 246 -0.47 -11.69 19.25
CA TRP A 246 0.95 -11.56 19.00
C TRP A 246 1.75 -11.54 20.30
N ARG A 247 3.05 -11.79 20.16
CA ARG A 247 4.07 -11.48 21.15
C ARG A 247 5.12 -10.56 20.54
N LEU A 248 5.75 -9.76 21.39
CA LEU A 248 6.86 -8.89 21.01
C LEU A 248 8.18 -9.48 21.52
N ASP A 249 9.21 -9.45 20.69
CA ASP A 249 10.58 -9.82 21.05
C ASP A 249 11.51 -8.65 20.71
N PHE A 250 12.18 -8.13 21.74
CA PHE A 250 13.04 -6.94 21.65
C PHE A 250 14.47 -7.26 21.21
N GLU A 251 14.85 -8.52 21.10
CA GLU A 251 16.21 -8.91 20.67
C GLU A 251 16.28 -9.24 19.17
N THR A 252 15.20 -9.77 18.60
CA THR A 252 15.20 -10.30 17.22
C THR A 252 15.63 -9.26 16.18
N THR A 253 15.12 -8.03 16.22
CA THR A 253 15.49 -7.00 15.24
C THR A 253 17.00 -6.74 15.23
N GLY A 254 17.62 -6.59 16.41
CA GLY A 254 19.06 -6.40 16.54
C GLY A 254 19.87 -7.62 16.07
N ARG A 255 19.45 -8.83 16.47
CA ARG A 255 20.08 -10.08 16.03
C ARG A 255 20.01 -10.28 14.52
N SER A 256 18.88 -9.95 13.88
CA SER A 256 18.72 -10.03 12.43
C SER A 256 19.72 -9.11 11.71
N ILE A 257 19.89 -7.87 12.17
CA ILE A 257 20.87 -6.94 11.58
C ILE A 257 22.30 -7.42 11.81
N ALA A 258 22.63 -7.87 13.03
CA ALA A 258 23.97 -8.41 13.33
C ALA A 258 24.31 -9.60 12.44
N LYS A 259 23.38 -10.55 12.30
CA LYS A 259 23.53 -11.70 11.40
C LYS A 259 23.73 -11.28 9.93
N MET A 260 22.94 -10.32 9.43
CA MET A 260 23.10 -9.83 8.06
C MET A 260 24.47 -9.16 7.82
N ARG A 261 25.04 -8.51 8.84
CA ARG A 261 26.42 -7.97 8.79
C ARG A 261 27.45 -9.08 8.70
N GLU A 262 27.31 -10.12 9.54
CA GLU A 262 28.20 -11.29 9.53
C GLU A 262 28.17 -12.02 8.19
N GLU A 263 26.98 -12.21 7.63
CA GLU A 263 26.74 -12.84 6.33
C GLU A 263 27.14 -11.94 5.15
N ARG A 264 27.56 -10.69 5.40
CA ARG A 264 27.90 -9.69 4.37
C ARG A 264 26.81 -9.53 3.33
N ARG A 265 25.55 -9.43 3.78
CA ARG A 265 24.40 -9.24 2.90
C ARG A 265 24.64 -8.03 1.99
N GLU A 266 24.54 -8.25 0.69
CA GLU A 266 24.63 -7.19 -0.29
C GLU A 266 23.57 -6.10 -0.02
N ASN A 267 23.96 -4.84 -0.14
CA ASN A 267 23.13 -3.64 0.04
C ASN A 267 22.65 -3.37 1.48
N LEU A 268 23.14 -4.07 2.51
CA LEU A 268 22.75 -3.80 3.90
C LEU A 268 23.00 -2.35 4.32
N ASP A 269 24.20 -1.83 4.04
CA ASP A 269 24.57 -0.46 4.41
C ASP A 269 23.74 0.57 3.63
N ASP A 270 23.41 0.29 2.36
CA ASP A 270 22.55 1.14 1.55
C ASP A 270 21.11 1.17 2.08
N ASP A 271 20.57 0.02 2.48
CA ASP A 271 19.23 -0.10 3.08
C ASP A 271 19.15 0.69 4.40
N LEU A 272 20.18 0.58 5.26
CA LEU A 272 20.28 1.31 6.51
C LEU A 272 20.47 2.82 6.30
N ALA A 273 21.35 3.23 5.38
CA ALA A 273 21.57 4.62 5.03
C ALA A 273 20.29 5.25 4.45
N LYS A 274 19.54 4.49 3.63
CA LYS A 274 18.26 4.96 3.11
C LYS A 274 17.23 5.14 4.21
N ALA A 275 17.15 4.20 5.16
CA ALA A 275 16.26 4.33 6.32
C ALA A 275 16.61 5.57 7.14
N GLN A 276 17.90 5.78 7.43
CA GLN A 276 18.38 6.95 8.17
C GLN A 276 17.99 8.25 7.46
N MET A 277 18.26 8.36 6.17
CA MET A 277 17.91 9.54 5.36
C MET A 277 16.41 9.85 5.42
N LEU A 278 15.55 8.83 5.43
CA LEU A 278 14.10 9.02 5.52
C LEU A 278 13.65 9.43 6.93
N ILE A 279 14.27 8.85 7.97
CA ILE A 279 14.04 9.22 9.36
C ILE A 279 14.43 10.68 9.58
N ASP A 280 15.62 11.10 9.18
CA ASP A 280 16.10 12.48 9.34
C ASP A 280 15.23 13.51 8.60
N ARG A 281 14.72 13.13 7.43
CA ARG A 281 13.93 14.03 6.58
C ARG A 281 12.47 14.17 7.04
N PHE A 282 11.87 13.10 7.55
CA PHE A 282 10.42 13.04 7.75
C PHE A 282 9.99 12.63 9.15
N ALA A 283 10.77 11.83 9.87
CA ALA A 283 10.39 11.45 11.22
C ALA A 283 10.52 12.69 12.11
N MET A 284 9.45 13.06 12.84
CA MET A 284 9.49 14.25 13.70
C MET A 284 10.73 14.19 14.61
N THR A 285 11.44 15.31 14.72
CA THR A 285 12.25 15.60 15.91
C THR A 285 11.31 15.52 17.11
N ALA A 286 11.64 14.62 18.05
CA ALA A 286 10.88 14.41 19.27
C ALA A 286 10.75 15.70 20.11
#